data_AF-A0A1Q7ED60-F1
#
_entry.id   AF-A0A1Q7ED60-F1
#
_cell.length_a   1.000
_cell.length_b   1.000
_cell.length_c   1.000
_cell.angle_alpha   90.00
_cell.angle_beta   90.00
_cell.angle_gamma   90.00
#
_symmetry.space_group_name_H-M   'P 1'
#
loop_
_entity.id
_entity.type
_entity.pdbx_description
1 polymer ?
#
loop_
_entity_poly.entity_id
_entity_poly.type
_entity_poly.pdbx_seq_one_letter_code
_entity_poly.pdbx_strand_id
1 'polypeptide(L)'
;MLFELLLAARAGRTVLLVAAPPLFLIWTNLHGGYALGLALVAIFAGEAILTRRNAVAFAGAALLGLAATLVDPGSLGLGAAAAHAAMFGLAALALAITRGGTLLDALLLVPLFWLGLSAQRQMPYFAFAATPFIAAGAGELWSRWRPASRFALPRPAIAGIGAGLAAVLAFSVATAPDAPDESRYPVAARDQLKGTTGNLLNEYDWGGFLMWRVPERPVFIDGRLFVFLPDVLTDYEEMVFVRPRWREELDRYAIGAVLLHPDRPLVAALRDQGWAVLTQDANAVLLRRPVR
;
A
#
# COMPACT_ATOMS: atom_id res chain seq x y z
N MET A 1 -4.93 -25.73 6.49
CA MET A 1 -5.41 -26.65 5.42
C MET A 1 -4.35 -26.91 4.36
N LEU A 2 -3.80 -25.90 3.67
CA LEU A 2 -2.74 -26.09 2.65
C LEU A 2 -1.46 -26.74 3.20
N PHE A 3 -1.00 -26.33 4.39
CA PHE A 3 0.21 -26.89 4.99
C PHE A 3 0.11 -28.40 5.26
N GLU A 4 -1.01 -28.85 5.82
CA GLU A 4 -1.29 -30.28 6.04
C GLU A 4 -1.28 -31.07 4.73
N LEU A 5 -1.83 -30.47 3.68
CA LEU A 5 -1.87 -31.07 2.35
C LEU A 5 -0.46 -31.24 1.78
N LEU A 6 0.41 -30.24 1.95
CA LEU A 6 1.81 -30.29 1.54
C LEU A 6 2.62 -31.30 2.36
N LEU A 7 2.38 -31.41 3.68
CA LEU A 7 3.01 -32.42 4.52
C LEU A 7 2.58 -33.83 4.12
N ALA A 8 1.30 -34.06 3.86
CA ALA A 8 0.79 -35.35 3.40
C ALA A 8 1.35 -35.72 2.01
N ALA A 9 1.46 -34.75 1.11
CA ALA A 9 2.10 -34.93 -0.19
C ALA A 9 3.59 -35.27 -0.06
N ARG A 10 4.29 -34.60 0.86
CA ARG A 10 5.71 -34.84 1.17
C ARG A 10 5.93 -36.23 1.75
N ALA A 11 4.99 -36.73 2.55
CA ALA A 11 4.97 -38.10 3.08
C ALA A 11 4.64 -39.17 2.02
N GLY A 12 4.36 -38.79 0.77
CA GLY A 12 4.19 -39.70 -0.37
C GLY A 12 2.82 -39.63 -1.06
N ARG A 13 1.85 -38.88 -0.53
CA ARG A 13 0.50 -38.74 -1.11
C ARG A 13 0.42 -37.59 -2.12
N THR A 14 1.24 -37.64 -3.16
CA THR A 14 1.41 -36.54 -4.13
C THR A 14 0.13 -36.15 -4.87
N VAL A 15 -0.85 -37.05 -5.00
CA VAL A 15 -2.16 -36.77 -5.61
C VAL A 15 -2.90 -35.60 -4.95
N LEU A 16 -2.64 -35.35 -3.65
CA LEU A 16 -3.28 -34.27 -2.91
C LEU A 16 -2.90 -32.89 -3.45
N LEU A 17 -1.73 -32.75 -4.09
CA LEU A 17 -1.26 -31.50 -4.69
C LEU A 17 -2.19 -30.97 -5.80
N VAL A 18 -3.03 -31.82 -6.39
CA VAL A 18 -4.05 -31.42 -7.38
C VAL A 18 -5.07 -30.46 -6.78
N ALA A 19 -5.27 -30.48 -5.45
CA ALA A 19 -6.15 -29.53 -4.78
C ALA A 19 -5.51 -28.14 -4.56
N ALA A 20 -4.20 -27.97 -4.79
CA ALA A 20 -3.55 -26.68 -4.58
C ALA A 20 -4.07 -25.59 -5.54
N PRO A 21 -4.17 -25.80 -6.87
CA PRO A 21 -4.70 -24.78 -7.78
C PRO A 21 -6.15 -24.33 -7.50
N PRO A 22 -7.16 -25.22 -7.33
CA PRO A 22 -8.52 -24.77 -7.00
C PRO A 22 -8.59 -24.12 -5.61
N LEU A 23 -7.75 -24.55 -4.67
CA LEU A 23 -7.63 -23.88 -3.38
C LEU A 23 -7.10 -22.45 -3.54
N PHE A 24 -6.05 -22.22 -4.34
CA PHE A 24 -5.55 -20.87 -4.60
C PHE A 24 -6.56 -20.00 -5.34
N LEU A 25 -7.28 -20.55 -6.32
CA LEU A 25 -8.33 -19.84 -7.05
C LEU A 25 -9.43 -19.33 -6.10
N ILE A 26 -9.87 -20.18 -5.17
CA ILE A 26 -10.86 -19.80 -4.15
C ILE A 26 -10.24 -18.81 -3.14
N TRP A 27 -9.00 -19.06 -2.72
CA TRP A 27 -8.33 -18.26 -1.70
C TRP A 27 -8.04 -16.84 -2.18
N THR A 28 -7.54 -16.64 -3.40
CA THR A 28 -7.21 -15.30 -3.93
C THR A 28 -8.42 -14.39 -3.97
N ASN A 29 -9.60 -14.96 -4.29
CA ASN A 29 -10.87 -14.26 -4.34
C ASN A 29 -11.47 -13.98 -2.95
N LEU A 30 -11.06 -14.72 -1.92
CA LEU A 30 -11.58 -14.59 -0.56
C LEU A 30 -10.66 -13.76 0.34
N HIS A 31 -9.34 -13.86 0.15
CA HIS A 31 -8.38 -13.42 1.15
C HIS A 31 -6.93 -13.25 0.61
N GLY A 32 -6.31 -12.09 0.86
CA GLY A 32 -4.97 -11.72 0.36
C GLY A 32 -3.80 -12.58 0.84
N GLY A 33 -3.93 -13.26 1.99
CA GLY A 33 -2.93 -14.18 2.54
C GLY A 33 -2.61 -15.41 1.67
N TYR A 34 -3.19 -15.52 0.47
CA TYR A 34 -2.80 -16.50 -0.54
C TYR A 34 -1.30 -16.40 -0.90
N ALA A 35 -0.68 -15.21 -0.78
CA ALA A 35 0.74 -15.01 -1.04
C ALA A 35 1.64 -15.88 -0.12
N LEU A 36 1.23 -16.06 1.15
CA LEU A 36 1.91 -16.97 2.08
C LEU A 36 1.76 -18.43 1.64
N GLY A 37 0.61 -18.78 1.07
CA GLY A 37 0.40 -20.09 0.47
C GLY A 37 1.35 -20.35 -0.70
N LEU A 38 1.54 -19.38 -1.61
CA LEU A 38 2.48 -19.51 -2.73
C LEU A 38 3.92 -19.70 -2.25
N ALA A 39 4.34 -18.88 -1.28
CA ALA A 39 5.65 -19.02 -0.66
C ALA A 39 5.84 -20.40 -0.04
N LEU A 40 4.82 -20.92 0.65
CA LEU A 40 4.85 -22.24 1.27
C LEU A 40 4.98 -23.37 0.23
N VAL A 41 4.22 -23.33 -0.86
CA VAL A 41 4.33 -24.32 -1.94
C VAL A 41 5.70 -24.23 -2.62
N ALA A 42 6.23 -23.02 -2.83
CA ALA A 42 7.56 -22.81 -3.40
C ALA A 42 8.67 -23.38 -2.51
N ILE A 43 8.56 -23.28 -1.18
CA ILE A 43 9.51 -23.89 -0.23
C ILE A 43 9.50 -25.42 -0.37
N PHE A 44 8.33 -26.04 -0.41
CA PHE A 44 8.20 -27.49 -0.60
C PHE A 44 8.68 -27.93 -1.99
N ALA A 45 8.45 -27.13 -3.03
CA ALA A 45 9.01 -27.37 -4.36
C ALA A 45 10.54 -27.27 -4.37
N GLY A 46 11.11 -26.26 -3.72
CA GLY A 46 12.55 -26.10 -3.54
C GLY A 46 13.18 -27.29 -2.82
N GLU A 47 12.57 -27.74 -1.72
CA GLU A 47 13.00 -28.96 -1.01
C GLU A 47 12.92 -30.20 -1.92
N ALA A 48 11.81 -30.41 -2.62
CA ALA A 48 11.59 -31.54 -3.52
C ALA A 48 12.61 -31.56 -4.68
N ILE A 49 12.97 -30.39 -5.21
CA ILE A 49 13.99 -30.23 -6.26
C ILE A 49 15.39 -30.55 -5.70
N LEU A 50 15.76 -29.95 -4.56
CA LEU A 50 17.06 -30.15 -3.93
C LEU A 50 17.29 -31.61 -3.51
N THR A 51 16.24 -32.26 -3.02
CA THR A 51 16.26 -33.68 -2.61
C THR A 51 15.99 -34.66 -3.76
N ARG A 52 15.69 -34.15 -4.97
CA ARG A 52 15.28 -34.91 -6.17
C ARG A 52 14.10 -35.86 -5.93
N ARG A 53 13.22 -35.55 -4.98
CA ARG A 53 12.10 -36.40 -4.58
C ARG A 53 10.78 -35.73 -4.94
N ASN A 54 10.01 -36.36 -5.84
CA ASN A 54 8.72 -35.84 -6.31
C ASN A 54 8.78 -34.38 -6.86
N ALA A 55 9.95 -33.96 -7.35
CA ALA A 55 10.23 -32.59 -7.77
C ALA A 55 9.23 -32.06 -8.80
N VAL A 56 8.88 -32.88 -9.80
CA VAL A 56 7.91 -32.50 -10.85
C VAL A 56 6.52 -32.22 -10.27
N ALA A 57 6.07 -33.01 -9.29
CA ALA A 57 4.74 -32.85 -8.69
C ALA A 57 4.64 -31.56 -7.87
N PHE A 58 5.66 -31.25 -7.07
CA PHE A 58 5.68 -30.02 -6.28
C PHE A 58 5.94 -28.77 -7.14
N ALA A 59 6.82 -28.86 -8.14
CA ALA A 59 7.04 -27.77 -9.10
C ALA A 59 5.75 -27.49 -9.90
N GLY A 60 5.05 -28.53 -10.35
CA GLY A 60 3.75 -28.41 -11.00
C GLY A 60 2.70 -27.74 -10.09
N ALA A 61 2.63 -28.13 -8.82
CA ALA A 61 1.73 -27.51 -7.85
C ALA A 61 2.05 -26.02 -7.61
N ALA A 62 3.34 -25.66 -7.55
CA ALA A 62 3.79 -24.27 -7.40
C ALA A 62 3.42 -23.42 -8.62
N LEU A 63 3.72 -23.92 -9.82
CA LEU A 63 3.44 -23.23 -11.09
C LEU A 63 1.93 -23.07 -11.32
N LEU A 64 1.14 -24.12 -11.09
CA LEU A 64 -0.32 -24.06 -11.24
C LEU A 64 -0.99 -23.24 -10.15
N GLY A 65 -0.45 -23.26 -8.92
CA GLY A 65 -0.89 -22.36 -7.85
C GLY A 65 -0.66 -20.90 -8.22
N LEU A 66 0.54 -20.57 -8.70
CA LEU A 66 0.88 -19.21 -9.17
C LEU A 66 -0.03 -18.79 -10.33
N ALA A 67 -0.22 -19.66 -11.33
CA ALA A 67 -1.12 -19.39 -12.44
C ALA A 67 -2.57 -19.12 -11.99
N ALA A 68 -3.07 -19.87 -11.01
CA ALA A 68 -4.41 -19.65 -10.45
C ALA A 68 -4.55 -18.28 -9.79
N THR A 69 -3.49 -17.73 -9.20
CA THR A 69 -3.53 -16.38 -8.60
C THR A 69 -3.55 -15.25 -9.61
N LEU A 70 -3.07 -15.49 -10.84
CA LEU A 70 -3.08 -14.50 -11.92
C LEU A 70 -4.45 -14.38 -12.62
N VAL A 71 -5.38 -15.29 -12.32
CA VAL A 71 -6.75 -15.25 -12.84
C VAL A 71 -7.58 -14.13 -12.19
N ASP A 72 -7.19 -13.67 -11.00
CA ASP A 72 -7.86 -12.58 -10.29
C ASP A 72 -6.98 -11.29 -10.24
N PRO A 73 -7.32 -10.24 -11.03
CA PRO A 73 -6.58 -8.98 -11.03
C PRO A 73 -6.79 -8.12 -9.76
N GLY A 74 -7.77 -8.44 -8.90
CA GLY A 74 -8.04 -7.72 -7.64
C GLY A 74 -7.11 -8.09 -6.48
N SER A 75 -6.41 -9.22 -6.59
CA SER A 75 -5.56 -9.82 -5.57
C SER A 75 -4.28 -9.03 -5.23
N LEU A 76 -3.97 -7.98 -6.02
CA LEU A 76 -2.87 -7.03 -5.82
C LEU A 76 -3.35 -5.63 -5.37
N GLY A 77 -4.66 -5.44 -5.16
CA GLY A 77 -5.26 -4.15 -4.82
C GLY A 77 -5.22 -3.80 -3.32
N LEU A 78 -5.45 -2.51 -3.00
CA LEU A 78 -5.45 -1.94 -1.64
C LEU A 78 -6.38 -2.66 -0.63
N GLY A 79 -7.44 -3.32 -1.11
CA GLY A 79 -8.34 -4.13 -0.27
C GLY A 79 -7.67 -5.37 0.33
N ALA A 80 -6.66 -5.94 -0.36
CA ALA A 80 -5.89 -7.05 0.17
C ALA A 80 -5.07 -6.61 1.40
N ALA A 81 -4.46 -5.42 1.40
CA ALA A 81 -3.65 -4.92 2.51
C ALA A 81 -4.45 -4.78 3.82
N ALA A 82 -5.70 -4.30 3.76
CA ALA A 82 -6.58 -4.19 4.91
C ALA A 82 -6.96 -5.58 5.49
N ALA A 83 -7.19 -6.57 4.63
CA ALA A 83 -7.48 -7.94 5.05
C ALA A 83 -6.24 -8.62 5.69
N HIS A 84 -5.03 -8.37 5.19
CA HIS A 84 -3.78 -8.84 5.79
C HIS A 84 -3.56 -8.24 7.18
N ALA A 85 -3.80 -6.94 7.33
CA ALA A 85 -3.70 -6.24 8.59
C ALA A 85 -4.67 -6.82 9.64
N ALA A 86 -5.92 -7.05 9.25
CA ALA A 86 -6.94 -7.64 10.11
C ALA A 86 -6.57 -9.06 10.58
N MET A 87 -6.11 -9.93 9.68
CA MET A 87 -5.70 -11.28 10.08
C MET A 87 -4.45 -11.29 10.94
N PHE A 88 -3.45 -10.47 10.63
CA PHE A 88 -2.25 -10.37 11.44
C PHE A 88 -2.60 -9.95 12.87
N GLY A 89 -3.51 -8.98 13.04
CA GLY A 89 -3.92 -8.58 14.37
C GLY A 89 -4.84 -9.57 15.09
N LEU A 90 -5.73 -10.25 14.38
CA LEU A 90 -6.51 -11.36 14.94
C LEU A 90 -5.62 -12.53 15.36
N ALA A 91 -4.60 -12.87 14.57
CA ALA A 91 -3.63 -13.91 14.90
C ALA A 91 -2.79 -13.51 16.13
N ALA A 92 -2.28 -12.28 16.18
CA ALA A 92 -1.54 -11.77 17.33
C ALA A 92 -2.41 -11.74 18.61
N LEU A 93 -3.68 -11.32 18.49
CA LEU A 93 -4.63 -11.28 19.61
C LEU A 93 -5.01 -12.69 20.08
N ALA A 94 -5.31 -13.60 19.17
CA ALA A 94 -5.57 -15.01 19.50
C ALA A 94 -4.36 -15.65 20.18
N LEU A 95 -3.15 -15.34 19.71
CA LEU A 95 -1.89 -15.78 20.28
C LEU A 95 -1.65 -15.23 21.69
N ALA A 96 -2.06 -13.98 21.96
CA ALA A 96 -1.99 -13.37 23.29
C ALA A 96 -3.01 -13.98 24.26
N ILE A 97 -4.25 -14.18 23.81
CA ILE A 97 -5.34 -14.73 24.63
C ILE A 97 -5.09 -16.21 24.97
N THR A 98 -4.72 -17.02 23.99
CA THR A 98 -4.49 -18.47 24.18
C THR A 98 -3.28 -18.80 25.05
N ARG A 99 -2.45 -17.81 25.36
CA ARG A 99 -1.24 -17.96 26.20
C ARG A 99 -1.39 -17.45 27.63
N GLY A 100 -2.58 -17.00 28.03
CA GLY A 100 -2.75 -16.38 29.35
C GLY A 100 -2.09 -15.01 29.44
N GLY A 101 -2.16 -14.23 28.34
CA GLY A 101 -1.75 -12.83 28.33
C GLY A 101 -2.42 -12.03 29.46
N THR A 102 -1.73 -11.01 29.93
CA THR A 102 -2.23 -10.15 31.00
C THR A 102 -3.31 -9.22 30.46
N LEU A 103 -4.13 -8.67 31.37
CA LEU A 103 -5.07 -7.60 31.01
C LEU A 103 -4.35 -6.42 30.33
N LEU A 104 -3.12 -6.11 30.76
CA LEU A 104 -2.30 -5.06 30.15
C LEU A 104 -2.01 -5.35 28.67
N ASP A 105 -1.73 -6.60 28.30
CA ASP A 105 -1.46 -6.99 26.92
C ASP A 105 -2.68 -6.79 26.01
N ALA A 106 -3.87 -7.14 26.51
CA ALA A 106 -5.12 -6.89 25.80
C ALA A 106 -5.41 -5.38 25.69
N LEU A 107 -5.17 -4.61 26.75
CA LEU A 107 -5.34 -3.16 26.76
C LEU A 107 -4.34 -2.42 25.86
N LEU A 108 -3.19 -3.01 25.57
CA LEU A 108 -2.22 -2.46 24.61
C LEU A 108 -2.55 -2.85 23.17
N LEU A 109 -2.86 -4.12 22.91
CA LEU A 109 -3.02 -4.63 21.55
C LEU A 109 -4.39 -4.34 20.95
N VAL A 110 -5.48 -4.46 21.71
CA VAL A 110 -6.85 -4.33 21.17
C VAL A 110 -7.13 -2.90 20.68
N PRO A 111 -6.82 -1.82 21.43
CA PRO A 111 -7.06 -0.46 20.95
C PRO A 111 -6.18 -0.12 19.75
N LEU A 112 -4.90 -0.52 19.75
CA LEU A 112 -4.00 -0.28 18.62
C LEU A 112 -4.44 -1.04 17.37
N PHE A 113 -4.93 -2.27 17.55
CA PHE A 113 -5.49 -3.05 16.45
C PHE A 113 -6.74 -2.40 15.89
N TRP A 114 -7.68 -1.99 16.75
CA TRP A 114 -8.88 -1.26 16.36
C TRP A 114 -8.55 0.04 15.62
N LEU A 115 -7.56 0.80 16.10
CA LEU A 115 -7.08 2.01 15.43
C LEU A 115 -6.46 1.71 14.06
N GLY A 116 -5.67 0.64 13.95
CA GLY A 116 -5.11 0.17 12.68
C GLY A 116 -6.17 -0.22 11.66
N LEU A 117 -7.25 -0.87 12.11
CA LEU A 117 -8.43 -1.18 11.27
C LEU A 117 -9.20 0.08 10.86
N SER A 118 -9.35 1.04 11.80
CA SER A 118 -10.09 2.28 11.58
C SER A 118 -9.35 3.24 10.66
N ALA A 119 -8.02 3.29 10.73
CA ALA A 119 -7.18 4.13 9.90
C ALA A 119 -5.87 3.42 9.55
N GLN A 120 -5.69 3.10 8.26
CA GLN A 120 -4.51 2.37 7.76
C GLN A 120 -3.17 2.96 8.20
N ARG A 121 -3.07 4.29 8.32
CA ARG A 121 -1.85 4.99 8.80
C ARG A 121 -1.44 4.64 10.23
N GLN A 122 -2.35 4.08 11.03
CA GLN A 122 -2.09 3.68 12.42
C GLN A 122 -1.63 2.22 12.54
N MET A 123 -1.70 1.43 11.46
CA MET A 123 -1.35 0.01 11.47
C MET A 123 0.10 -0.28 11.87
N PRO A 124 1.12 0.55 11.52
CA PRO A 124 2.49 0.34 11.98
C PRO A 124 2.63 0.30 13.50
N TYR A 125 1.88 1.13 14.25
CA TYR A 125 1.95 1.15 15.71
C TYR A 125 1.48 -0.17 16.32
N PHE A 126 0.42 -0.76 15.78
CA PHE A 126 -0.01 -2.09 16.17
C PHE A 126 1.05 -3.16 15.85
N ALA A 127 1.65 -3.12 14.66
CA ALA A 127 2.69 -4.09 14.28
C ALA A 127 3.89 -4.05 15.24
N PHE A 128 4.34 -2.87 15.63
CA PHE A 128 5.38 -2.70 16.65
C PHE A 128 4.97 -3.29 17.99
N ALA A 129 3.77 -2.95 18.48
CA ALA A 129 3.28 -3.46 19.76
C ALA A 129 3.08 -4.98 19.78
N ALA A 130 2.63 -5.56 18.66
CA ALA A 130 2.37 -7.00 18.53
C ALA A 130 3.65 -7.85 18.40
N THR A 131 4.76 -7.25 17.94
CA THR A 131 6.03 -7.93 17.67
C THR A 131 6.54 -8.81 18.84
N PRO A 132 6.67 -8.33 20.09
CA PRO A 132 7.14 -9.17 21.20
C PRO A 132 6.23 -10.36 21.51
N PHE A 133 4.91 -10.19 21.37
CA PHE A 133 3.93 -11.25 21.60
C PHE A 133 4.02 -12.34 20.52
N ILE A 134 4.19 -11.92 19.27
CA ILE A 134 4.41 -12.83 18.15
C ILE A 134 5.75 -13.56 18.31
N ALA A 135 6.81 -12.86 18.72
CA ALA A 135 8.13 -13.46 18.91
C ALA A 135 8.12 -14.51 20.04
N ALA A 136 7.56 -14.17 21.21
CA ALA A 136 7.39 -15.09 22.33
C ALA A 136 6.53 -16.29 21.92
N GLY A 137 5.44 -16.03 21.20
CA GLY A 137 4.53 -17.06 20.78
C GLY A 137 5.07 -17.99 19.68
N ALA A 138 5.85 -17.46 18.75
CA ALA A 138 6.57 -18.25 17.77
C ALA A 138 7.62 -19.13 18.47
N GLY A 139 8.36 -18.59 19.44
CA GLY A 139 9.37 -19.32 20.21
C GLY A 139 8.83 -20.53 20.97
N GLU A 140 7.64 -20.40 21.58
CA GLU A 140 7.02 -21.51 22.31
C GLU A 140 6.32 -22.52 21.39
N LEU A 141 5.68 -22.06 20.31
CA LEU A 141 5.12 -22.98 19.32
C LEU A 141 6.25 -23.82 18.69
N TRP A 142 7.39 -23.17 18.42
CA TRP A 142 8.61 -23.81 17.96
C TRP A 142 9.18 -24.80 18.97
N SER A 143 9.10 -24.53 20.28
CA SER A 143 9.58 -25.47 21.30
C SER A 143 8.69 -26.70 21.45
N ARG A 144 7.36 -26.54 21.32
CA ARG A 144 6.36 -27.63 21.38
C ARG A 144 6.37 -28.51 20.13
N TRP A 145 6.57 -27.91 18.96
CA TRP A 145 6.60 -28.61 17.66
C TRP A 145 8.00 -29.00 17.20
N ARG A 146 8.99 -28.95 18.10
CA ARG A 146 10.38 -29.29 17.81
C ARG A 146 10.46 -30.64 17.06
N PRO A 147 10.84 -30.65 15.78
CA PRO A 147 11.22 -31.90 15.14
C PRO A 147 12.45 -32.44 15.87
N ALA A 148 12.51 -33.75 16.13
CA ALA A 148 13.68 -34.38 16.75
C ALA A 148 14.98 -34.13 15.96
N SER A 149 14.86 -33.81 14.66
CA SER A 149 15.99 -33.36 13.84
C SER A 149 16.32 -31.90 14.10
N ARG A 150 17.46 -31.64 14.76
CA ARG A 150 18.16 -30.37 14.63
C ARG A 150 18.66 -30.28 13.18
N PHE A 151 17.92 -29.64 12.29
CA PHE A 151 18.48 -29.26 10.99
C PHE A 151 19.45 -28.10 11.24
N ALA A 152 20.69 -28.44 11.61
CA ALA A 152 21.75 -27.45 11.63
C ALA A 152 22.00 -27.04 10.18
N LEU A 153 21.72 -25.77 9.86
CA LEU A 153 22.11 -25.23 8.56
C LEU A 153 23.62 -25.43 8.43
N PRO A 154 24.12 -26.08 7.37
CA PRO A 154 25.55 -26.20 7.16
C PRO A 154 26.14 -24.79 7.08
N ARG A 155 27.36 -24.59 7.62
CA ARG A 155 28.07 -23.29 7.57
C ARG A 155 27.98 -22.56 6.21
N PRO A 156 28.09 -23.22 5.04
CA PRO A 156 27.88 -22.55 3.75
C PRO A 156 26.47 -22.00 3.55
N ALA A 157 25.42 -22.66 4.06
CA ALA A 157 24.05 -22.16 3.97
C ALA A 157 23.83 -20.93 4.86
N ILE A 158 24.41 -20.91 6.07
CA ILE A 158 24.37 -19.74 6.95
C ILE A 158 25.11 -18.57 6.31
N ALA A 159 26.31 -18.82 5.78
CA ALA A 159 27.09 -17.81 5.05
C ALA A 159 26.33 -17.30 3.82
N GLY A 160 25.65 -18.18 3.07
CA GLY A 160 24.83 -17.82 1.92
C GLY A 160 23.61 -16.97 2.30
N ILE A 161 22.90 -17.31 3.38
CA ILE A 161 21.78 -16.49 3.90
C ILE A 161 22.30 -15.13 4.38
N GLY A 162 23.39 -15.10 5.14
CA GLY A 162 24.01 -13.87 5.61
C GLY A 162 24.46 -12.97 4.46
N ALA A 163 25.12 -13.53 3.46
CA ALA A 163 25.52 -12.82 2.24
C ALA A 163 24.30 -12.32 1.45
N GLY A 164 23.23 -13.12 1.35
CA GLY A 164 21.98 -12.71 0.71
C GLY A 164 21.30 -11.54 1.42
N LEU A 165 21.21 -11.60 2.75
CA LEU A 165 20.67 -10.49 3.55
C LEU A 165 21.53 -9.23 3.43
N ALA A 166 22.86 -9.38 3.46
CA ALA A 166 23.78 -8.26 3.26
C ALA A 166 23.66 -7.66 1.85
N ALA A 167 23.48 -8.49 0.83
CA ALA A 167 23.26 -8.05 -0.54
C ALA A 167 21.91 -7.33 -0.71
N VAL A 168 20.83 -7.85 -0.09
CA VAL A 168 19.52 -7.18 -0.07
C VAL A 168 19.61 -5.83 0.65
N LEU A 169 20.30 -5.76 1.78
CA LEU A 169 20.51 -4.51 2.51
C LEU A 169 21.32 -3.51 1.67
N ALA A 170 22.44 -3.96 1.09
CA ALA A 170 23.29 -3.14 0.25
C ALA A 170 22.54 -2.64 -0.99
N PHE A 171 21.75 -3.51 -1.65
CA PHE A 171 20.88 -3.13 -2.76
C PHE A 171 19.83 -2.12 -2.31
N SER A 172 19.12 -2.37 -1.20
CA SER A 172 18.09 -1.46 -0.67
C SER A 172 18.65 -0.08 -0.35
N VAL A 173 19.87 -0.01 0.20
CA VAL A 173 20.57 1.26 0.46
C VAL A 173 21.00 1.91 -0.85
N ALA A 174 21.57 1.15 -1.78
CA ALA A 174 22.06 1.66 -3.06
C ALA A 174 20.93 2.11 -4.00
N THR A 175 19.73 1.55 -3.86
CA THR A 175 18.54 1.93 -4.65
C THR A 175 17.55 2.78 -3.86
N ALA A 176 17.88 3.14 -2.61
CA ALA A 176 17.04 4.06 -1.85
C ALA A 176 17.00 5.40 -2.59
N PRO A 177 15.82 5.98 -2.84
CA PRO A 177 15.74 7.27 -3.51
C PRO A 177 16.31 8.35 -2.58
N ASP A 178 17.30 9.11 -3.07
CA ASP A 178 17.90 10.24 -2.35
C ASP A 178 16.99 11.48 -2.29
N ALA A 179 15.93 11.50 -3.10
CA ALA A 179 14.96 12.58 -3.17
C ALA A 179 13.54 12.05 -3.40
N PRO A 180 12.49 12.78 -2.97
CA PRO A 180 11.12 12.45 -3.30
C PRO A 180 10.90 12.45 -4.82
N ASP A 181 10.09 11.50 -5.30
CA ASP A 181 9.62 11.52 -6.69
C ASP A 181 8.60 12.65 -6.88
N GLU A 182 9.01 13.70 -7.60
CA GLU A 182 8.17 14.86 -7.89
C GLU A 182 7.49 14.78 -9.27
N SER A 183 7.61 13.66 -9.99
CA SER A 183 7.11 13.51 -11.36
C SER A 183 5.59 13.71 -11.51
N ARG A 184 4.83 13.56 -10.42
CA ARG A 184 3.36 13.74 -10.37
C ARG A 184 2.92 15.15 -9.97
N TYR A 185 3.85 16.05 -9.69
CA TYR A 185 3.57 17.41 -9.23
C TYR A 185 3.79 18.45 -10.32
N PRO A 186 3.17 19.65 -10.22
CA PRO A 186 3.25 20.71 -11.22
C PRO A 186 4.58 21.49 -11.11
N VAL A 187 5.71 20.81 -11.27
CA VAL A 187 7.05 21.43 -11.10
C VAL A 187 7.28 22.56 -12.10
N ALA A 188 6.80 22.42 -13.35
CA ALA A 188 6.96 23.42 -14.40
C ALA A 188 6.18 24.73 -14.12
N ALA A 189 5.14 24.68 -13.29
CA ALA A 189 4.32 25.85 -12.96
C ALA A 189 4.94 26.74 -11.87
N ARG A 190 5.95 26.28 -11.15
CA ARG A 190 6.50 26.94 -9.95
C ARG A 190 7.00 28.36 -10.21
N ASP A 191 7.82 28.55 -11.24
CA ASP A 191 8.43 29.85 -11.51
C ASP A 191 7.39 30.85 -12.03
N GLN A 192 6.43 30.38 -12.83
CA GLN A 192 5.37 31.20 -13.39
C GLN A 192 4.29 31.57 -12.38
N LEU A 193 4.03 30.71 -11.39
CA LEU A 193 3.06 30.96 -10.32
C LEU A 193 3.35 32.28 -9.61
N LYS A 194 4.63 32.62 -9.40
CA LYS A 194 5.06 33.85 -8.71
C LYS A 194 4.56 35.12 -9.41
N GLY A 195 4.44 35.11 -10.74
CA GLY A 195 4.01 36.26 -11.55
C GLY A 195 2.50 36.38 -11.78
N THR A 196 1.68 35.49 -11.20
CA THR A 196 0.21 35.60 -11.33
C THR A 196 -0.37 36.66 -10.38
N THR A 197 -1.66 36.95 -10.42
CA THR A 197 -2.31 37.86 -9.47
C THR A 197 -3.62 37.24 -8.98
N GLY A 198 -4.16 37.77 -7.88
CA GLY A 198 -5.33 37.17 -7.21
C GLY A 198 -5.01 35.86 -6.49
N ASN A 199 -6.06 35.24 -5.96
CA ASN A 199 -5.94 33.98 -5.23
C ASN A 199 -5.73 32.80 -6.19
N LEU A 200 -4.95 31.82 -5.76
CA LEU A 200 -4.62 30.62 -6.53
C LEU A 200 -5.61 29.51 -6.18
N LEU A 201 -6.39 29.02 -7.14
CA LEU A 201 -7.12 27.76 -7.01
C LEU A 201 -6.23 26.60 -7.47
N ASN A 202 -5.72 25.79 -6.53
CA ASN A 202 -4.85 24.65 -6.82
C ASN A 202 -5.57 23.30 -6.65
N GLU A 203 -5.04 22.25 -7.28
CA GLU A 203 -5.50 20.88 -7.06
C GLU A 203 -5.28 20.47 -5.59
N TYR A 204 -6.26 19.74 -5.04
CA TYR A 204 -6.29 19.33 -3.63
C TYR A 204 -5.01 18.59 -3.21
N ASP A 205 -4.59 17.61 -4.02
CA ASP A 205 -3.43 16.76 -3.73
C ASP A 205 -2.09 17.50 -3.85
N TRP A 206 -2.07 18.68 -4.47
CA TRP A 206 -0.86 19.48 -4.67
C TRP A 206 -0.64 20.55 -3.60
N GLY A 207 -1.60 20.79 -2.71
CA GLY A 207 -1.50 21.85 -1.71
C GLY A 207 -0.25 21.74 -0.82
N GLY A 208 0.06 20.54 -0.33
CA GLY A 208 1.27 20.32 0.48
C GLY A 208 2.58 20.55 -0.30
N PHE A 209 2.62 20.15 -1.57
CA PHE A 209 3.77 20.41 -2.43
C PHE A 209 3.97 21.91 -2.66
N LEU A 210 2.90 22.64 -2.96
CA LEU A 210 2.95 24.08 -3.19
C LEU A 210 3.37 24.85 -1.93
N MET A 211 2.84 24.47 -0.76
CA MET A 211 3.26 25.04 0.52
C MET A 211 4.77 24.88 0.77
N TRP A 212 5.36 23.76 0.35
CA TRP A 212 6.79 23.50 0.55
C TRP A 212 7.67 24.13 -0.53
N ARG A 213 7.27 24.05 -1.80
CA ARG A 213 8.09 24.43 -2.96
C ARG A 213 7.85 25.85 -3.49
N VAL A 214 6.72 26.46 -3.13
CA VAL A 214 6.30 27.83 -3.51
C VAL A 214 5.62 28.53 -2.31
N PRO A 215 6.32 28.67 -1.16
CA PRO A 215 5.72 29.17 0.08
C PRO A 215 5.20 30.61 -0.02
N GLU A 216 5.65 31.37 -1.02
CA GLU A 216 5.22 32.75 -1.25
C GLU A 216 3.80 32.83 -1.85
N ARG A 217 3.24 31.70 -2.30
CA ARG A 217 1.88 31.61 -2.83
C ARG A 217 0.98 30.80 -1.91
N PRO A 218 0.05 31.46 -1.19
CA PRO A 218 -0.97 30.77 -0.41
C PRO A 218 -1.77 29.83 -1.31
N VAL A 219 -1.94 28.59 -0.85
CA VAL A 219 -2.80 27.60 -1.47
C VAL A 219 -4.26 27.84 -1.09
N PHE A 220 -5.18 27.50 -1.97
CA PHE A 220 -6.61 27.51 -1.65
C PHE A 220 -6.97 26.35 -0.71
N ILE A 221 -6.44 25.16 -1.00
CA ILE A 221 -6.73 23.94 -0.27
C ILE A 221 -5.52 22.99 -0.27
N ASP A 222 -5.44 22.12 0.72
CA ASP A 222 -4.43 21.06 0.83
C ASP A 222 -5.00 19.77 1.45
N GLY A 223 -4.18 18.73 1.54
CA GLY A 223 -4.54 17.39 2.02
C GLY A 223 -5.10 17.30 3.45
N ARG A 224 -5.18 18.38 4.22
CA ARG A 224 -5.79 18.44 5.56
C ARG A 224 -7.32 18.55 5.49
N LEU A 225 -7.96 17.53 4.91
CA LEU A 225 -9.41 17.45 4.65
C LEU A 225 -10.31 18.08 5.73
N PHE A 226 -10.11 17.70 7.00
CA PHE A 226 -10.96 18.13 8.11
C PHE A 226 -10.94 19.63 8.41
N VAL A 227 -9.91 20.35 7.94
CA VAL A 227 -9.83 21.81 8.09
C VAL A 227 -10.78 22.53 7.13
N PHE A 228 -11.10 21.90 6.00
CA PHE A 228 -11.88 22.50 4.92
C PHE A 228 -13.34 22.02 4.87
N LEU A 229 -13.69 21.02 5.69
CA LEU A 229 -15.04 20.48 5.75
C LEU A 229 -15.98 21.32 6.63
N PRO A 230 -17.27 21.46 6.25
CA PRO A 230 -17.84 21.11 4.93
C PRO A 230 -17.71 22.24 3.91
N ASP A 231 -17.63 23.49 4.35
CA ASP A 231 -17.93 24.67 3.53
C ASP A 231 -16.93 24.89 2.40
N VAL A 232 -15.64 25.03 2.74
CA VAL A 232 -14.59 25.33 1.74
C VAL A 232 -14.42 24.18 0.75
N LEU A 233 -14.54 22.93 1.21
CA LEU A 233 -14.50 21.77 0.31
C LEU A 233 -15.69 21.76 -0.65
N THR A 234 -16.88 22.12 -0.18
CA THR A 234 -18.07 22.21 -1.04
C THR A 234 -17.88 23.29 -2.10
N ASP A 235 -17.38 24.47 -1.71
CA ASP A 235 -17.11 25.56 -2.66
C ASP A 235 -15.99 25.19 -3.65
N TYR A 236 -14.97 24.46 -3.21
CA TYR A 236 -13.94 23.88 -4.06
C TYR A 236 -14.54 22.94 -5.13
N GLU A 237 -15.41 22.02 -4.70
CA GLU A 237 -16.10 21.11 -5.60
C GLU A 237 -17.03 21.85 -6.57
N GLU A 238 -17.71 22.91 -6.10
CA GLU A 238 -18.54 23.75 -6.98
C GLU A 238 -17.71 24.32 -8.13
N MET A 239 -16.52 24.86 -7.82
CA MET A 239 -15.60 25.40 -8.82
C MET A 239 -15.03 24.31 -9.74
N VAL A 240 -14.33 23.31 -9.19
CA VAL A 240 -13.56 22.34 -9.99
C VAL A 240 -14.45 21.47 -10.88
N PHE A 241 -15.66 21.14 -10.42
CA PHE A 241 -16.62 20.35 -11.18
C PHE A 241 -17.65 21.18 -11.94
N VAL A 242 -17.51 22.51 -11.97
CA VAL A 242 -18.39 23.41 -12.74
C VAL A 242 -19.86 23.21 -12.37
N ARG A 243 -20.14 23.12 -11.06
CA ARG A 243 -21.51 23.05 -10.53
C ARG A 243 -22.18 24.43 -10.55
N PRO A 244 -23.50 24.56 -10.33
CA PRO A 244 -24.23 25.79 -10.60
C PRO A 244 -23.60 27.10 -10.09
N ARG A 245 -22.97 27.09 -8.90
CA ARG A 245 -22.41 28.30 -8.27
C ARG A 245 -20.94 28.57 -8.61
N TRP A 246 -20.32 27.79 -9.49
CA TRP A 246 -18.88 27.85 -9.74
C TRP A 246 -18.33 29.25 -10.09
N ARG A 247 -19.09 30.05 -10.85
CA ARG A 247 -18.69 31.42 -11.22
C ARG A 247 -18.74 32.37 -10.04
N GLU A 248 -19.80 32.26 -9.24
CA GLU A 248 -19.99 33.06 -8.03
C GLU A 248 -18.88 32.77 -7.03
N GLU A 249 -18.52 31.49 -6.84
CA GLU A 249 -17.42 31.12 -5.94
C GLU A 249 -16.05 31.59 -6.46
N LEU A 250 -15.77 31.50 -7.77
CA LEU A 250 -14.52 32.05 -8.34
C LEU A 250 -14.37 33.55 -8.07
N ASP A 251 -15.47 34.30 -8.16
CA ASP A 251 -15.49 35.74 -7.89
C ASP A 251 -15.40 36.04 -6.39
N ARG A 252 -16.17 35.31 -5.57
CA ARG A 252 -16.18 35.45 -4.11
C ARG A 252 -14.81 35.24 -3.51
N TYR A 253 -14.08 34.23 -3.98
CA TYR A 253 -12.72 33.94 -3.54
C TYR A 253 -11.65 34.75 -4.27
N ALA A 254 -12.02 35.69 -5.15
CA ALA A 254 -11.09 36.51 -5.93
C ALA A 254 -10.01 35.68 -6.65
N ILE A 255 -10.42 34.54 -7.23
CA ILE A 255 -9.51 33.64 -7.93
C ILE A 255 -8.98 34.33 -9.18
N GLY A 256 -7.65 34.45 -9.28
CA GLY A 256 -6.95 35.06 -10.40
C GLY A 256 -5.97 34.11 -11.12
N ALA A 257 -5.65 32.98 -10.49
CA ALA A 257 -4.85 31.91 -11.07
C ALA A 257 -5.47 30.54 -10.73
N VAL A 258 -5.40 29.60 -11.67
CA VAL A 258 -5.91 28.23 -11.49
C VAL A 258 -4.82 27.25 -11.90
N LEU A 259 -4.46 26.33 -11.02
CA LEU A 259 -3.49 25.27 -11.25
C LEU A 259 -4.13 23.91 -10.96
N LEU A 260 -4.57 23.23 -12.01
CA LEU A 260 -5.33 21.98 -11.92
C LEU A 260 -4.81 20.93 -12.89
N HIS A 261 -5.31 19.69 -12.76
CA HIS A 261 -5.14 18.70 -13.82
C HIS A 261 -5.79 19.18 -15.14
N PRO A 262 -5.17 18.93 -16.31
CA PRO A 262 -5.68 19.37 -17.61
C PRO A 262 -7.07 18.82 -17.97
N ASP A 263 -7.49 17.72 -17.36
CA ASP A 263 -8.76 17.02 -17.59
C ASP A 263 -9.91 17.53 -16.70
N ARG A 264 -9.64 18.47 -15.76
CA ARG A 264 -10.70 19.04 -14.92
C ARG A 264 -11.73 19.81 -15.76
N PRO A 265 -13.05 19.63 -15.54
CA PRO A 265 -14.09 20.35 -16.28
C PRO A 265 -13.92 21.88 -16.24
N LEU A 266 -13.46 22.41 -15.10
CA LEU A 266 -13.21 23.85 -14.94
C LEU A 266 -12.18 24.38 -15.94
N VAL A 267 -11.14 23.62 -16.29
CA VAL A 267 -10.11 24.06 -17.24
C VAL A 267 -10.72 24.38 -18.61
N ALA A 268 -11.60 23.52 -19.10
CA ALA A 268 -12.30 23.75 -20.37
C ALA A 268 -13.20 25.00 -20.29
N ALA A 269 -13.99 25.11 -19.22
CA ALA A 269 -14.89 26.25 -19.02
C ALA A 269 -14.15 27.60 -18.91
N LEU A 270 -12.96 27.62 -18.31
CA LEU A 270 -12.13 28.82 -18.18
C LEU A 270 -11.48 29.22 -19.51
N ARG A 271 -11.07 28.26 -20.34
CA ARG A 271 -10.56 28.53 -21.69
C ARG A 271 -11.62 29.19 -22.57
N ASP A 272 -12.85 28.70 -22.52
CA ASP A 272 -13.98 29.29 -23.25
C ASP A 272 -14.29 30.72 -22.78
N GLN A 273 -13.98 31.04 -21.52
CA GLN A 273 -14.09 32.39 -20.96
C GLN A 273 -12.86 33.27 -21.21
N GLY A 274 -11.91 32.83 -22.03
CA GLY A 274 -10.74 33.61 -22.43
C GLY A 274 -9.63 33.68 -21.37
N TRP A 275 -9.56 32.74 -20.43
CA TRP A 275 -8.41 32.63 -19.54
C TRP A 275 -7.16 32.21 -20.31
N ALA A 276 -6.04 32.86 -20.02
CA ALA A 276 -4.77 32.61 -20.70
C ALA A 276 -4.05 31.42 -20.06
N VAL A 277 -3.59 30.46 -20.88
CA VAL A 277 -2.71 29.37 -20.44
C VAL A 277 -1.28 29.90 -20.31
N LEU A 278 -0.70 29.84 -19.12
CA LEU A 278 0.69 30.25 -18.86
C LEU A 278 1.67 29.09 -19.06
N THR A 279 1.30 27.92 -18.57
CA THR A 279 2.03 26.66 -18.81
C THR A 279 1.04 25.49 -18.83
N GLN A 280 1.41 24.45 -19.55
CA GLN A 280 0.72 23.18 -19.56
C GLN A 280 1.72 22.06 -19.82
N ASP A 281 1.64 21.01 -18.99
CA ASP A 281 2.31 19.74 -19.21
C ASP A 281 1.28 18.58 -19.14
N ALA A 282 1.77 17.34 -19.07
CA ALA A 282 0.91 16.16 -19.02
C ALA A 282 0.08 16.06 -17.73
N ASN A 283 0.58 16.63 -16.62
CA ASN A 283 -0.01 16.51 -15.30
C ASN A 283 -0.80 17.75 -14.89
N ALA A 284 -0.41 18.94 -15.37
CA ALA A 284 -0.90 20.21 -14.86
C ALA A 284 -1.07 21.28 -15.93
N VAL A 285 -2.01 22.19 -15.67
CA VAL A 285 -2.22 23.42 -16.44
C VAL A 285 -2.34 24.60 -15.50
N LEU A 286 -1.59 25.66 -15.78
CA LEU A 286 -1.69 26.95 -15.10
C LEU A 286 -2.43 27.94 -15.99
N LEU A 287 -3.58 28.41 -15.52
CA LEU A 287 -4.41 29.42 -16.17
C LEU A 287 -4.36 30.72 -15.38
N ARG A 288 -4.42 31.85 -16.10
CA ARG A 288 -4.51 33.19 -15.53
C ARG A 288 -5.77 33.88 -16.01
N ARG A 289 -6.45 34.55 -15.07
CA ARG A 289 -7.64 35.34 -15.35
C ARG A 289 -7.31 36.52 -16.28
N PRO A 290 -8.13 36.81 -17.30
CA PRO A 290 -7.92 37.99 -18.13
C PRO A 290 -8.07 39.26 -17.29
N VAL A 291 -7.23 40.25 -17.55
CA VAL A 291 -7.38 41.59 -16.97
C VAL A 291 -8.60 42.22 -17.65
N ARG A 292 -9.64 42.54 -16.87
CA ARG A 292 -10.76 43.34 -17.35
C ARG A 292 -10.39 44.81 -17.39
#